data_AF-A0A6L4ZKF8-F1
#
_entry.id   AF-A0A6L4ZKF8-F1
#
_cell.length_a   1.000
_cell.length_b   1.000
_cell.length_c   1.000
_cell.angle_alpha   90.00
_cell.angle_beta   90.00
_cell.angle_gamma   90.00
#
_symmetry.space_group_name_H-M   'P 1'
#
loop_
_entity.id
_entity.type
_entity.pdbx_description
1 polymer ?
#
loop_
_entity_poly.entity_id
_entity_poly.type
_entity_poly.pdbx_seq_one_letter_code
_entity_poly.pdbx_strand_id
1 'polypeptide(L)'
;RTTNSTPLLTWQSTRDFEFNNYTIELSTSSAFSFINLTFKSGGNISNNSFRIATALDPGHNWTWRVVAYDKSNLSRISTNALRYELYSNSVPTMPNNTAPANNSIILYNRFNFTWTASTDVDSDNITYEFLVARDTAFTDIDLNRTSIKTIWL
;
A
#
# COMPACT_ATOMS: atom_id res chain seq x y z
N ARG A 1 1.74 -4.43 7.72
CA ARG A 1 1.19 -3.94 6.43
C ARG A 1 1.65 -2.51 6.14
N THR A 2 2.06 -2.27 4.90
CA THR A 2 2.53 -0.96 4.40
C THR A 2 2.03 -0.78 2.97
N THR A 3 1.87 0.46 2.51
CA THR A 3 1.55 0.83 1.11
C THR A 3 2.79 1.26 0.32
N ASN A 4 3.95 1.32 0.96
CA ASN A 4 5.19 1.68 0.28
C ASN A 4 5.62 0.54 -0.66
N SER A 5 5.44 0.69 -1.96
CA SER A 5 5.82 -0.33 -2.94
C SER A 5 7.30 -0.28 -3.34
N THR A 6 8.07 0.69 -2.86
CA THR A 6 9.50 0.91 -3.20
C THR A 6 10.38 1.01 -1.95
N PRO A 7 10.41 -0.04 -1.10
CA PRO A 7 11.11 0.02 0.18
C PRO A 7 12.63 0.20 0.02
N LEU A 8 13.22 0.88 1.00
CA LEU A 8 14.66 0.83 1.26
C LEU A 8 14.93 -0.40 2.13
N LEU A 9 15.69 -1.35 1.59
CA LEU A 9 16.14 -2.54 2.29
C LEU A 9 17.51 -2.27 2.90
N THR A 10 17.74 -2.69 4.14
CA THR A 10 19.00 -2.47 4.87
C THR A 10 19.45 -3.74 5.57
N TRP A 11 20.73 -4.08 5.47
CA TRP A 11 21.30 -5.30 6.06
C TRP A 11 22.61 -5.01 6.82
N GLN A 12 23.19 -6.03 7.43
CA GLN A 12 24.49 -5.93 8.09
C GLN A 12 25.63 -6.12 7.10
N SER A 13 26.63 -5.23 7.16
CA SER A 13 27.86 -5.34 6.37
C SER A 13 28.67 -6.61 6.69
N THR A 14 29.39 -7.11 5.69
CA THR A 14 30.36 -8.19 5.84
C THR A 14 31.70 -7.62 6.34
N ARG A 15 32.55 -8.51 6.86
CA ARG A 15 33.95 -8.21 7.21
C ARG A 15 34.95 -8.92 6.32
N ASP A 16 34.46 -9.56 5.26
CA ASP A 16 35.29 -10.29 4.31
C ASP A 16 36.12 -9.31 3.46
N PHE A 17 37.44 -9.42 3.52
CA PHE A 17 38.37 -8.59 2.74
C PHE A 17 38.36 -8.96 1.25
N GLU A 18 37.95 -10.19 0.92
CA GLU A 18 37.77 -10.66 -0.44
C GLU A 18 36.33 -10.49 -0.93
N PHE A 19 35.53 -9.63 -0.26
CA PHE A 19 34.17 -9.33 -0.69
C PHE A 19 34.11 -8.82 -2.13
N ASN A 20 33.10 -9.31 -2.86
CA ASN A 20 32.86 -8.97 -4.27
C ASN A 20 31.53 -8.26 -4.49
N ASN A 21 30.42 -8.79 -3.97
CA ASN A 21 29.11 -8.13 -4.09
C ASN A 21 28.05 -8.69 -3.12
N TYR A 22 26.97 -7.92 -2.97
CA TYR A 22 25.72 -8.41 -2.42
C TYR A 22 24.75 -8.72 -3.54
N THR A 23 24.03 -9.84 -3.42
CA THR A 23 22.83 -10.14 -4.18
C THR A 23 21.64 -10.07 -3.25
N ILE A 24 20.61 -9.30 -3.61
CA ILE A 24 19.37 -9.16 -2.87
C ILE A 24 18.32 -9.98 -3.60
N GLU A 25 17.68 -10.92 -2.91
CA GLU A 25 16.66 -11.78 -3.47
C GLU A 25 15.34 -11.53 -2.76
N LEU A 26 14.27 -11.30 -3.54
CA LEU A 26 12.91 -11.15 -3.03
C LEU A 26 12.06 -12.32 -3.54
N SER A 27 11.21 -12.84 -2.67
CA SER A 27 10.30 -13.93 -2.94
C SER A 27 8.94 -13.67 -2.31
N THR A 28 7.86 -14.17 -2.90
CA THR A 28 6.57 -14.30 -2.22
C THR A 28 6.43 -15.64 -1.48
N SER A 29 7.42 -16.52 -1.63
CA SER A 29 7.56 -17.75 -0.84
C SER A 29 8.43 -17.49 0.38
N SER A 30 7.86 -17.69 1.58
CA SER A 30 8.61 -17.59 2.83
C SER A 30 9.74 -18.63 2.95
N ALA A 31 9.67 -19.71 2.18
CA ALA A 31 10.70 -20.74 2.08
C ALA A 31 11.73 -20.47 0.97
N PHE A 32 11.60 -19.38 0.20
CA PHE A 32 12.41 -19.10 -1.00
C PHE A 32 12.42 -20.27 -1.99
N SER A 33 11.28 -20.96 -2.16
CA SER A 33 11.13 -22.04 -3.14
C SER A 33 11.26 -21.56 -4.60
N PHE A 34 11.07 -20.26 -4.82
CA PHE A 34 11.37 -19.55 -6.06
C PHE A 34 11.80 -18.13 -5.71
N ILE A 35 12.54 -17.49 -6.62
CA ILE A 35 12.94 -16.08 -6.49
C ILE A 35 12.15 -15.28 -7.52
N ASN A 36 11.44 -14.25 -7.06
CA ASN A 36 10.68 -13.35 -7.93
C ASN A 36 11.57 -12.27 -8.52
N LEU A 37 12.43 -11.66 -7.68
CA LEU A 37 13.31 -10.56 -8.08
C LEU A 37 14.70 -10.77 -7.51
N THR A 38 15.71 -10.43 -8.32
CA THR A 38 17.12 -10.48 -7.94
C THR A 38 17.79 -9.17 -8.31
N PHE A 39 18.45 -8.55 -7.34
CA PHE A 39 19.24 -7.33 -7.53
C PHE A 39 20.68 -7.57 -7.10
N LYS A 40 21.61 -6.82 -7.68
CA LYS A 40 23.02 -6.81 -7.25
C LYS A 40 23.39 -5.43 -6.72
N SER A 41 24.08 -5.41 -5.60
CA SER A 41 24.67 -4.22 -5.00
C SER A 41 26.19 -4.39 -4.98
N GLY A 42 26.93 -3.36 -5.42
CA GLY A 42 28.35 -3.46 -5.76
C GLY A 42 29.30 -3.84 -4.60
N GLY A 43 30.57 -4.08 -4.95
CA GLY A 43 31.63 -4.63 -4.09
C GLY A 43 32.25 -3.70 -3.05
N ASN A 44 31.42 -2.89 -2.39
CA ASN A 44 31.84 -2.16 -1.20
C ASN A 44 31.17 -2.78 0.03
N ILE A 45 31.96 -3.22 1.01
CA ILE A 45 31.46 -3.85 2.24
C ILE A 45 30.49 -2.95 3.02
N SER A 46 30.63 -1.63 2.90
CA SER A 46 29.75 -0.65 3.55
C SER A 46 28.45 -0.42 2.78
N ASN A 47 28.30 -0.99 1.58
CA ASN A 47 27.09 -0.89 0.79
C ASN A 47 26.02 -1.84 1.36
N ASN A 48 25.38 -1.40 2.44
CA ASN A 48 24.50 -2.21 3.27
C ASN A 48 23.02 -1.85 3.10
N SER A 49 22.68 -1.18 1.99
CA SER A 49 21.30 -0.83 1.67
C SER A 49 21.01 -0.88 0.17
N PHE A 50 19.74 -1.10 -0.18
CA PHE A 50 19.26 -1.10 -1.56
C PHE A 50 17.83 -0.58 -1.61
N ARG A 51 17.59 0.45 -2.42
CA ARG A 51 16.23 0.92 -2.70
C ARG A 51 15.66 0.16 -3.88
N ILE A 52 14.50 -0.45 -3.68
CA ILE A 52 13.73 -1.05 -4.77
C ILE A 52 13.16 0.09 -5.62
N ALA A 53 13.61 0.21 -6.89
CA ALA A 53 13.20 1.29 -7.78
C ALA A 53 11.87 0.99 -8.51
N THR A 54 11.58 -0.29 -8.76
CA THR A 54 10.34 -0.73 -9.38
C THR A 54 9.34 -1.12 -8.31
N ALA A 55 8.13 -0.56 -8.37
CA ALA A 55 7.07 -0.89 -7.42
C ALA A 55 6.85 -2.41 -7.34
N LEU A 56 6.91 -2.96 -6.13
CA LEU A 56 6.51 -4.34 -5.87
C LEU A 56 5.00 -4.50 -6.01
N ASP A 57 4.56 -5.69 -6.42
CA ASP A 57 3.15 -5.99 -6.54
C ASP A 57 2.48 -6.00 -5.16
N PRO A 58 1.38 -5.25 -4.97
CA PRO A 58 0.68 -5.19 -3.71
C PRO A 58 -0.17 -6.44 -3.46
N GLY A 59 -0.58 -6.64 -2.20
CA GLY A 59 -1.36 -7.80 -1.79
C GLY A 59 -0.52 -9.07 -1.62
N HIS A 60 0.80 -8.93 -1.52
CA HIS A 60 1.75 -10.04 -1.40
C HIS A 60 2.61 -9.88 -0.14
N ASN A 61 2.88 -11.00 0.51
CA ASN A 61 3.84 -11.08 1.61
C ASN A 61 5.22 -11.33 1.04
N TRP A 62 5.96 -10.26 0.81
CA TRP A 62 7.32 -10.34 0.31
C TRP A 62 8.27 -10.77 1.43
N THR A 63 9.13 -11.73 1.15
CA THR A 63 10.29 -12.06 1.95
C THR A 63 11.53 -11.69 1.17
N TRP A 64 12.55 -11.20 1.85
CA TRP A 64 13.80 -10.85 1.20
C TRP A 64 14.99 -11.29 2.02
N ARG A 65 16.09 -11.61 1.32
CA ARG A 65 17.36 -12.00 1.91
C ARG A 65 18.50 -11.40 1.12
N VAL A 66 19.69 -11.40 1.72
CA VAL A 66 20.92 -10.93 1.09
C VAL A 66 21.92 -12.07 1.05
N VAL A 67 22.57 -12.23 -0.10
CA VAL A 67 23.65 -13.17 -0.32
C VAL A 67 24.93 -12.37 -0.56
N ALA A 68 25.92 -12.51 0.31
CA ALA A 68 27.24 -11.92 0.13
C ALA A 68 28.12 -12.90 -0.63
N TYR A 69 28.78 -12.45 -1.70
CA TYR A 69 29.76 -13.22 -2.45
C TYR A 69 31.17 -12.65 -2.26
N ASP A 70 32.16 -13.54 -2.18
CA ASP A 70 33.57 -13.18 -2.29
C ASP A 70 34.04 -13.20 -3.76
N LYS A 71 35.29 -12.80 -4.01
CA LYS A 71 35.91 -12.80 -5.35
C LYS A 71 36.13 -14.21 -5.91
N SER A 72 36.13 -15.23 -5.05
CA SER A 72 36.18 -16.65 -5.42
C SER A 72 34.79 -17.25 -5.68
N ASN A 73 33.74 -16.42 -5.63
CA ASN A 73 32.34 -16.79 -5.82
C ASN A 73 31.79 -17.74 -4.72
N LEU A 74 32.42 -17.79 -3.56
CA LEU A 74 31.83 -18.41 -2.36
C LEU A 74 30.83 -17.44 -1.75
N SER A 75 29.80 -17.98 -1.09
CA SER A 75 28.67 -17.17 -0.64
C SER A 75 28.21 -17.47 0.78
N ARG A 76 27.67 -16.44 1.44
CA ARG A 76 26.88 -16.55 2.68
C ARG A 76 25.54 -15.85 2.54
N ILE A 77 24.49 -16.49 3.03
CA ILE A 77 23.14 -15.93 3.08
C ILE A 77 22.93 -15.25 4.43
N SER A 78 22.19 -14.14 4.45
CA SER A 78 21.79 -13.44 5.67
C SER A 78 21.08 -14.39 6.65
N THR A 79 21.36 -14.22 7.95
CA THR A 79 20.86 -15.13 9.01
C THR A 79 19.35 -15.14 9.15
N ASN A 80 18.68 -14.05 8.79
CA ASN A 80 17.23 -13.95 8.77
C ASN A 80 16.75 -13.43 7.41
N ALA A 81 15.67 -14.01 6.91
CA ALA A 81 14.87 -13.38 5.88
C ALA A 81 13.89 -12.40 6.55
N LEU A 82 13.85 -11.17 6.05
CA LEU A 82 12.95 -10.15 6.57
C LEU A 82 11.65 -10.15 5.77
N ARG A 83 10.53 -9.98 6.47
CA ARG A 83 9.19 -9.94 5.87
C ARG A 83 8.78 -8.50 5.60
N TYR A 84 8.18 -8.30 4.44
CA TYR A 84 7.65 -7.04 3.96
C TYR A 84 6.22 -7.26 3.46
N GLU A 85 5.25 -6.89 4.29
CA GLU A 85 3.82 -7.07 3.99
C GLU A 85 3.31 -5.86 3.18
N LEU A 86 3.35 -5.98 1.85
CA LEU A 86 2.81 -4.97 0.97
C LEU A 86 1.32 -5.22 0.76
N TYR A 87 0.53 -4.27 1.21
CA TYR A 87 -0.92 -4.39 1.23
C TYR A 87 -1.54 -3.73 -0.02
N SER A 88 -2.54 -4.37 -0.61
CA SER A 88 -3.33 -3.81 -1.71
C SER A 88 -4.61 -3.25 -1.13
N ASN A 89 -4.82 -1.94 -1.29
CA ASN A 89 -6.00 -1.26 -0.80
C ASN A 89 -7.17 -1.42 -1.76
N SER A 90 -8.32 -1.83 -1.25
CA SER A 90 -9.57 -1.85 -2.00
C SER A 90 -10.34 -0.55 -1.77
N VAL A 91 -11.11 -0.10 -2.77
CA VAL A 91 -12.02 1.03 -2.56
C VAL A 91 -13.26 0.55 -1.77
N PRO A 92 -13.82 1.38 -0.89
CA PRO A 92 -15.10 1.09 -0.24
C PRO A 92 -16.23 0.90 -1.28
N THR A 93 -17.27 0.15 -0.91
CA THR A 93 -18.47 0.03 -1.76
C THR A 93 -19.16 1.38 -1.93
N MET A 94 -19.85 1.57 -3.06
CA MET A 94 -20.54 2.84 -3.33
C MET A 94 -21.68 3.07 -2.32
N PRO A 95 -21.75 4.25 -1.66
CA PRO A 95 -22.91 4.59 -0.85
C PRO A 95 -24.13 4.82 -1.74
N ASN A 96 -25.32 4.45 -1.26
CA ASN A 96 -26.57 4.67 -1.99
C ASN A 96 -27.42 5.73 -1.27
N ASN A 97 -27.76 6.82 -1.94
CA ASN A 97 -28.61 7.88 -1.39
C ASN A 97 -30.04 7.36 -1.23
N THR A 98 -30.55 7.39 0.00
CA THR A 98 -31.88 6.88 0.34
C THR A 98 -32.90 7.99 0.59
N ALA A 99 -32.45 9.13 1.10
CA ALA A 99 -33.28 10.32 1.26
C ALA A 99 -32.49 11.62 1.07
N PRO A 100 -33.10 12.67 0.50
CA PRO A 100 -34.42 12.67 -0.14
C PRO A 100 -34.46 11.78 -1.39
N ALA A 101 -35.64 11.27 -1.76
CA ALA A 101 -35.79 10.51 -3.00
C ALA A 101 -35.58 11.43 -4.22
N ASN A 102 -35.10 10.86 -5.33
CA ASN A 102 -34.92 11.63 -6.55
C ASN A 102 -36.24 12.33 -6.96
N ASN A 103 -36.13 13.58 -7.42
CA ASN A 103 -37.27 14.45 -7.76
C ASN A 103 -38.24 14.77 -6.61
N SER A 104 -37.84 14.59 -5.35
CA SER A 104 -38.67 15.01 -4.21
C SER A 104 -38.84 16.52 -4.17
N ILE A 105 -40.08 16.96 -3.95
CA ILE A 105 -40.38 18.35 -3.58
C ILE A 105 -40.40 18.43 -2.06
N ILE A 106 -39.48 19.20 -1.49
CA ILE A 106 -39.39 19.37 -0.04
C ILE A 106 -39.99 20.73 0.33
N LEU A 107 -41.08 20.70 1.10
CA LEU A 107 -41.82 21.89 1.51
C LEU A 107 -41.34 22.47 2.84
N TYR A 108 -40.49 21.75 3.56
CA TYR A 108 -39.96 22.14 4.87
C TYR A 108 -38.50 22.57 4.77
N ASN A 109 -38.11 23.56 5.57
CA ASN A 109 -36.73 24.05 5.64
C ASN A 109 -35.77 23.15 6.43
N ARG A 110 -36.29 22.08 7.07
CA ARG A 110 -35.49 21.06 7.76
C ARG A 110 -35.89 19.68 7.29
N PHE A 111 -34.92 18.98 6.72
CA PHE A 111 -34.99 17.59 6.34
C PHE A 111 -33.58 17.00 6.46
N ASN A 112 -33.50 15.68 6.53
CA ASN A 112 -32.23 14.98 6.65
C ASN A 112 -31.85 14.37 5.32
N PHE A 113 -30.55 14.27 5.09
CA PHE A 113 -30.00 13.42 4.06
C PHE A 113 -29.60 12.08 4.68
N THR A 114 -29.92 10.99 3.99
CA THR A 114 -29.51 9.65 4.42
C THR A 114 -28.99 8.84 3.24
N TRP A 115 -28.04 7.97 3.52
CA TRP A 115 -27.49 7.02 2.55
C TRP A 115 -27.23 5.66 3.22
N THR A 116 -26.99 4.62 2.43
CA THR A 116 -26.54 3.33 2.96
C THR A 116 -25.05 3.38 3.26
N ALA A 117 -24.65 2.77 4.38
CA ALA A 117 -23.23 2.63 4.71
C ALA A 117 -22.48 1.85 3.62
N SER A 118 -21.37 2.41 3.17
CA SER A 118 -20.33 1.67 2.47
C SER A 118 -19.70 0.62 3.38
N THR A 119 -19.17 -0.42 2.76
CA THR A 119 -18.38 -1.47 3.40
C THR A 119 -17.01 -1.51 2.75
N ASP A 120 -15.99 -1.80 3.54
CA ASP A 120 -14.62 -1.95 3.07
C ASP A 120 -14.16 -3.38 3.33
N VAL A 121 -13.70 -4.09 2.29
CA VAL A 121 -13.29 -5.50 2.42
C VAL A 121 -12.03 -5.66 3.27
N ASP A 122 -11.22 -4.61 3.35
CA ASP A 122 -9.99 -4.58 4.12
C ASP A 122 -10.21 -4.08 5.55
N SER A 123 -11.45 -3.71 5.88
CA SER A 123 -11.89 -3.17 7.17
C SER A 123 -11.22 -1.83 7.52
N ASP A 124 -10.84 -1.05 6.50
CA ASP A 124 -10.33 0.29 6.70
C ASP A 124 -11.44 1.27 7.14
N ASN A 125 -11.04 2.35 7.82
CA ASN A 125 -12.00 3.31 8.33
C ASN A 125 -12.56 4.19 7.19
N ILE A 126 -13.86 4.08 6.93
CA ILE A 126 -14.55 4.85 5.88
C ILE A 126 -14.94 6.24 6.38
N THR A 127 -14.78 7.25 5.52
CA THR A 127 -15.36 8.58 5.68
C THR A 127 -16.02 9.05 4.39
N TYR A 128 -17.04 9.90 4.48
CA TYR A 128 -17.78 10.42 3.34
C TYR A 128 -17.49 11.91 3.10
N GLU A 129 -17.51 12.30 1.84
CA GLU A 129 -17.71 13.68 1.39
C GLU A 129 -19.15 13.82 0.90
N PHE A 130 -19.85 14.83 1.40
CA PHE A 130 -21.24 15.14 1.07
C PHE A 130 -21.31 16.48 0.36
N LEU A 131 -21.86 16.45 -0.86
CA LEU A 131 -21.98 17.59 -1.75
C LEU A 131 -23.46 17.85 -2.08
N VAL A 132 -23.88 19.11 -2.00
CA VAL A 132 -25.16 19.60 -2.55
C VAL A 132 -24.85 20.64 -3.60
N ALA A 133 -25.41 20.49 -4.79
CA ALA A 133 -25.17 21.38 -5.92
C ALA A 133 -26.49 21.79 -6.59
N ARG A 134 -26.47 22.91 -7.32
CA ARG A 134 -27.63 23.40 -8.10
C ARG A 134 -27.68 22.87 -9.53
N ASP A 135 -26.62 22.21 -9.97
CA ASP A 135 -26.47 21.62 -11.29
C ASP A 135 -25.98 20.17 -11.20
N THR A 136 -26.23 19.41 -12.26
CA THR A 136 -25.87 17.98 -12.32
C THR A 136 -24.39 17.73 -12.58
N ALA A 137 -23.65 18.76 -13.01
CA ALA A 137 -22.21 18.68 -13.22
C ALA A 137 -21.42 19.00 -11.94
N PHE A 138 -22.11 19.32 -10.83
CA PHE A 138 -21.49 19.70 -9.55
C PHE A 138 -20.51 20.89 -9.71
N THR A 139 -20.91 21.89 -10.51
CA THR A 139 -20.11 23.10 -10.77
C THR A 139 -20.51 24.29 -9.89
N ASP A 140 -21.76 24.33 -9.40
CA ASP A 140 -22.29 25.29 -8.44
C ASP A 140 -22.63 24.56 -7.13
N ILE A 141 -21.62 24.42 -6.26
CA ILE A 141 -21.73 23.72 -4.96
C ILE A 141 -22.30 24.66 -3.89
N ASP A 142 -23.44 24.29 -3.32
CA ASP A 142 -24.09 24.98 -2.20
C ASP A 142 -23.58 24.50 -0.83
N LEU A 143 -23.22 23.21 -0.72
CA LEU A 143 -22.70 22.62 0.52
C LEU A 143 -21.63 21.58 0.20
N ASN A 144 -20.49 21.68 0.90
CA ASN A 144 -19.48 20.62 0.95
C ASN A 144 -19.15 20.30 2.41
N ARG A 145 -19.28 19.02 2.77
CA ARG A 145 -18.90 18.48 4.08
C ARG A 145 -18.01 17.26 3.89
N THR A 146 -16.80 17.32 4.40
CA THR A 146 -15.84 16.21 4.33
C THR A 146 -15.75 15.47 5.67
N SER A 147 -15.12 14.29 5.65
CA SER A 147 -14.79 13.52 6.86
C SER A 147 -16.00 13.09 7.69
N ILE A 148 -17.19 12.96 7.08
CA ILE A 148 -18.39 12.47 7.74
C ILE A 148 -18.22 10.98 8.05
N LYS A 149 -18.61 10.55 9.26
CA LYS A 149 -18.55 9.15 9.72
C LYS A 149 -19.90 8.48 9.87
N THR A 150 -20.98 9.27 9.92
CA THR A 150 -22.36 8.79 10.03
C THR A 150 -22.99 8.69 8.66
N ILE A 151 -24.15 8.02 8.57
CA ILE A 151 -24.91 7.86 7.32
C ILE A 151 -26.17 8.75 7.27
N TRP A 152 -26.20 9.75 8.14
CA TRP A 152 -27.24 10.76 8.23
C TRP A 152 -26.59 12.12 8.46
N LEU A 153 -27.16 13.15 7.84
CA LEU A 153 -26.76 14.55 7.97
C LEU A 153 -28.00 15.45 8.11
#